data_AF-A0A3D8RP67-F1
#
_entry.id   AF-A0A3D8RP67-F1
#
_cell.length_a   1.000
_cell.length_b   1.000
_cell.length_c   1.000
_cell.angle_alpha   90.00
_cell.angle_beta   90.00
_cell.angle_gamma   90.00
#
_symmetry.space_group_name_H-M   'P 1'
#
loop_
_entity.id
_entity.type
_entity.pdbx_description
1 polymer ?
#
loop_
_entity_poly.entity_id
_entity_poly.type
_entity_poly.pdbx_seq_one_letter_code
_entity_poly.pdbx_strand_id
1 'polypeptide(L)'
;MDDTDLIWLDHVKVSLVGRQMISMGFNSNGRVTISSTEFDGQTSWSASCDGHHYWTNLCLGLNDKVSFYNNWLHDTSGRSPDIGYPSTWHFFNNYWSNNTGHAFSVTVDSSVLVEGNVFDDVKTALEGESAGVFVVNATTSSACSTTLGRTCYENIVLNSGSLTPQSMTNQTTLNALVSAKEPAVAISAATDVASYVVANAGIGKLGSSAQASGPSSVSLSASSKSSYSTSSATTLATKAAKTSSISSAITLATKAAKTSSLSTVTQVASASASTRAAAATVAAATDDDECEA
;
A
#
# COMPACT_ATOMS: atom_id res chain seq x y z
N MET A 1 -9.43 -4.98 5.27
CA MET A 1 -10.65 -4.15 5.26
C MET A 1 -11.22 -4.14 3.86
N ASP A 2 -12.53 -4.23 3.71
CA ASP A 2 -13.24 -4.20 2.43
C ASP A 2 -14.70 -3.85 2.73
N ASP A 3 -15.25 -2.80 2.10
CA ASP A 3 -16.60 -2.26 2.36
C ASP A 3 -16.79 -1.78 3.82
N THR A 4 -16.01 -0.76 4.19
CA THR A 4 -15.98 -0.19 5.55
C THR A 4 -15.93 1.35 5.51
N ASP A 5 -16.05 2.02 6.66
CA ASP A 5 -15.80 3.45 6.81
C ASP A 5 -15.45 3.75 8.29
N LEU A 6 -14.71 4.84 8.52
CA LEU A 6 -14.28 5.32 9.84
C LEU A 6 -13.43 4.30 10.61
N ILE A 7 -12.40 3.77 9.96
CA ILE A 7 -11.43 2.87 10.59
C ILE A 7 -10.25 3.68 11.12
N TRP A 8 -9.86 3.44 12.36
CA TRP A 8 -8.64 3.96 12.95
C TRP A 8 -7.80 2.83 13.52
N LEU A 9 -6.61 2.63 12.94
CA LEU A 9 -5.57 1.76 13.46
C LEU A 9 -4.50 2.63 14.12
N ASP A 10 -4.30 2.47 15.42
CA ASP A 10 -3.33 3.26 16.20
C ASP A 10 -2.52 2.37 17.14
N HIS A 11 -1.21 2.61 17.24
CA HIS A 11 -0.32 1.90 18.17
C HIS A 11 -0.39 0.37 18.08
N VAL A 12 -0.54 -0.15 16.86
CA VAL A 12 -0.48 -1.58 16.58
C VAL A 12 0.94 -1.95 16.15
N LYS A 13 1.34 -3.19 16.39
CA LYS A 13 2.51 -3.81 15.75
C LYS A 13 2.03 -4.97 14.87
N VAL A 14 2.47 -5.03 13.63
CA VAL A 14 2.25 -6.17 12.73
C VAL A 14 3.61 -6.74 12.35
N SER A 15 3.79 -8.03 12.61
CA SER A 15 5.06 -8.74 12.40
C SER A 15 4.80 -10.23 12.14
N LEU A 16 5.72 -10.90 11.45
CA LEU A 16 5.70 -12.37 11.25
C LEU A 16 4.38 -12.90 10.64
N VAL A 17 3.87 -12.18 9.63
CA VAL A 17 2.70 -12.60 8.84
C VAL A 17 3.14 -13.23 7.53
N GLY A 18 2.38 -14.19 6.99
CA GLY A 18 2.75 -14.87 5.74
C GLY A 18 2.57 -14.03 4.48
N ARG A 19 1.66 -13.04 4.50
CA ARG A 19 1.39 -12.15 3.36
C ARG A 19 1.13 -10.72 3.85
N GLN A 20 0.05 -10.07 3.42
CA GLN A 20 -0.19 -8.64 3.69
C GLN A 20 -0.25 -8.36 5.19
N MET A 21 0.54 -7.37 5.66
CA MET A 21 0.34 -6.79 6.99
C MET A 21 -0.98 -6.02 7.02
N ILE A 22 -1.26 -5.22 5.98
CA ILE A 22 -2.56 -4.60 5.74
C ILE A 22 -3.02 -4.91 4.32
N SER A 23 -4.25 -5.41 4.22
CA SER A 23 -4.96 -5.55 2.95
C SER A 23 -6.20 -4.66 2.97
N MET A 24 -6.24 -3.68 2.08
CA MET A 24 -7.44 -2.90 1.76
C MET A 24 -7.97 -3.47 0.44
N GLY A 25 -9.13 -4.14 0.51
CA GLY A 25 -9.80 -4.84 -0.58
C GLY A 25 -10.27 -3.90 -1.67
N PHE A 26 -11.07 -4.38 -2.62
CA PHE A 26 -11.41 -3.61 -3.83
C PHE A 26 -12.55 -2.61 -3.61
N ASN A 27 -13.40 -2.83 -2.62
CA ASN A 27 -14.47 -1.90 -2.28
C ASN A 27 -13.93 -0.74 -1.44
N SER A 28 -14.69 0.35 -1.39
CA SER A 28 -14.30 1.52 -0.60
C SER A 28 -14.24 1.19 0.89
N ASN A 29 -13.19 1.66 1.53
CA ASN A 29 -13.01 1.68 2.99
C ASN A 29 -13.29 3.07 3.57
N GLY A 30 -13.81 3.99 2.75
CA GLY A 30 -14.20 5.32 3.17
C GLY A 30 -13.04 6.09 3.77
N ARG A 31 -13.17 6.50 5.04
CA ARG A 31 -12.17 7.23 5.81
C ARG A 31 -11.37 6.27 6.67
N VAL A 32 -10.06 6.25 6.47
CA VAL A 32 -9.13 5.39 7.22
C VAL A 32 -8.01 6.25 7.80
N THR A 33 -7.67 5.99 9.06
CA THR A 33 -6.45 6.51 9.68
C THR A 33 -5.60 5.34 10.13
N ILE A 34 -4.32 5.36 9.73
CA ILE A 34 -3.30 4.44 10.22
C ILE A 34 -2.21 5.30 10.86
N SER A 35 -2.10 5.23 12.18
CA SER A 35 -1.20 6.06 12.95
C SER A 35 -0.35 5.28 13.93
N SER A 36 0.85 5.79 14.21
CA SER A 36 1.72 5.28 15.28
C SER A 36 1.92 3.76 15.23
N THR A 37 1.83 3.15 14.04
CA THR A 37 1.84 1.70 13.86
C THR A 37 3.23 1.25 13.44
N GLU A 38 3.69 0.15 14.01
CA GLU A 38 4.94 -0.51 13.66
C GLU A 38 4.66 -1.67 12.69
N PHE A 39 5.23 -1.57 11.49
CA PHE A 39 5.26 -2.61 10.47
C PHE A 39 6.66 -3.21 10.48
N ASP A 40 6.81 -4.30 11.22
CA ASP A 40 8.07 -4.99 11.45
C ASP A 40 8.20 -6.14 10.46
N GLY A 41 9.02 -5.92 9.43
CA GLY A 41 9.23 -6.85 8.33
C GLY A 41 10.32 -7.88 8.57
N GLN A 42 10.95 -7.92 9.75
CA GLN A 42 11.97 -8.93 10.05
C GLN A 42 11.35 -10.33 10.00
N THR A 43 11.88 -11.18 9.13
CA THR A 43 11.37 -12.54 8.94
C THR A 43 12.48 -13.49 8.55
N SER A 44 12.32 -14.78 8.83
CA SER A 44 13.17 -15.84 8.27
C SER A 44 12.66 -16.35 6.92
N TRP A 45 11.45 -15.94 6.52
CA TRP A 45 10.77 -16.38 5.29
C TRP A 45 10.31 -15.15 4.53
N SER A 46 11.12 -14.74 3.55
CA SER A 46 10.88 -13.55 2.73
C SER A 46 10.86 -13.92 1.27
N ALA A 47 9.94 -13.33 0.50
CA ALA A 47 9.90 -13.47 -0.96
C ALA A 47 11.17 -12.93 -1.66
N SER A 48 11.90 -12.03 -0.99
CA SER A 48 13.21 -11.51 -1.43
C SER A 48 14.40 -12.35 -0.96
N CYS A 49 14.18 -13.42 -0.19
CA CYS A 49 15.21 -14.32 0.33
C CYS A 49 16.35 -13.64 1.11
N ASP A 50 16.08 -12.51 1.74
CA ASP A 50 17.06 -11.65 2.45
C ASP A 50 16.57 -11.21 3.84
N GLY A 51 15.49 -11.81 4.33
CA GLY A 51 14.90 -11.53 5.63
C GLY A 51 14.00 -10.29 5.70
N HIS A 52 13.67 -9.70 4.54
CA HIS A 52 12.82 -8.50 4.46
C HIS A 52 11.42 -8.82 3.93
N HIS A 53 10.39 -8.36 4.62
CA HIS A 53 9.01 -8.68 4.24
C HIS A 53 8.53 -7.87 3.02
N TYR A 54 8.10 -8.56 1.96
CA TYR A 54 7.64 -7.90 0.73
C TYR A 54 6.17 -7.44 0.81
N TRP A 55 5.34 -8.19 1.55
CA TRP A 55 3.89 -8.03 1.54
C TRP A 55 3.43 -7.10 2.66
N THR A 56 3.81 -5.82 2.63
CA THR A 56 3.49 -4.88 3.72
C THR A 56 2.04 -4.38 3.63
N ASN A 57 1.77 -3.34 2.85
CA ASN A 57 0.46 -2.68 2.77
C ASN A 57 -0.03 -2.68 1.32
N LEU A 58 -0.99 -3.56 1.02
CA LEU A 58 -1.67 -3.60 -0.28
C LEU A 58 -2.99 -2.83 -0.21
N CYS A 59 -3.04 -1.70 -0.91
CA CYS A 59 -4.08 -0.71 -0.81
C CYS A 59 -4.87 -0.60 -2.13
N LEU A 60 -5.93 -1.40 -2.25
CA LEU A 60 -6.75 -1.50 -3.47
C LEU A 60 -8.17 -0.95 -3.31
N GLY A 61 -8.43 -0.23 -2.21
CA GLY A 61 -9.76 0.31 -1.92
C GLY A 61 -10.09 1.50 -2.82
N LEU A 62 -11.21 1.39 -3.53
CA LEU A 62 -11.68 2.44 -4.42
C LEU A 62 -12.17 3.66 -3.62
N ASN A 63 -11.69 4.84 -4.00
CA ASN A 63 -12.05 6.13 -3.40
C ASN A 63 -11.75 6.23 -1.90
N ASP A 64 -10.79 5.45 -1.39
CA ASP A 64 -10.34 5.55 -0.02
C ASP A 64 -9.76 6.93 0.28
N LYS A 65 -9.94 7.38 1.51
CA LYS A 65 -9.42 8.64 2.06
C LYS A 65 -8.58 8.30 3.27
N VAL A 66 -7.27 8.26 3.08
CA VAL A 66 -6.36 7.68 4.08
C VAL A 66 -5.38 8.71 4.61
N SER A 67 -5.38 8.85 5.94
CA SER A 67 -4.35 9.53 6.72
C SER A 67 -3.36 8.49 7.25
N PHE A 68 -2.10 8.60 6.88
CA PHE A 68 -1.06 7.64 7.22
C PHE A 68 0.11 8.37 7.85
N TYR A 69 0.25 8.30 9.18
CA TYR A 69 1.24 9.13 9.89
C TYR A 69 1.87 8.51 11.13
N ASN A 70 3.08 8.97 11.48
CA ASN A 70 3.86 8.48 12.63
C ASN A 70 4.09 6.96 12.62
N ASN A 71 3.96 6.30 11.47
CA ASN A 71 4.17 4.87 11.36
C ASN A 71 5.66 4.56 11.14
N TRP A 72 6.10 3.42 11.67
CA TRP A 72 7.42 2.87 11.40
C TRP A 72 7.29 1.68 10.45
N LEU A 73 7.91 1.77 9.28
CA LEU A 73 7.96 0.66 8.31
C LEU A 73 9.41 0.25 8.16
N HIS A 74 9.76 -0.94 8.63
CA HIS A 74 11.14 -1.36 8.65
C HIS A 74 11.36 -2.81 8.30
N ASP A 75 12.56 -3.11 7.78
CA ASP A 75 12.95 -4.45 7.34
C ASP A 75 11.99 -5.00 6.26
N THR A 76 11.58 -4.14 5.30
CA THR A 76 10.65 -4.51 4.22
C THR A 76 11.34 -4.55 2.86
N SER A 77 10.72 -5.16 1.85
CA SER A 77 11.27 -5.21 0.48
C SER A 77 10.30 -4.75 -0.60
N GLY A 78 9.05 -4.46 -0.23
CA GLY A 78 8.02 -4.04 -1.19
C GLY A 78 6.77 -3.49 -0.53
N ARG A 79 5.86 -2.99 -1.37
CA ARG A 79 4.48 -2.62 -1.02
C ARG A 79 4.35 -1.84 0.28
N SER A 80 5.21 -0.86 0.50
CA SER A 80 5.26 -0.08 1.73
C SER A 80 4.95 1.40 1.47
N PRO A 81 3.79 1.77 0.88
CA PRO A 81 2.65 0.94 0.44
C PRO A 81 2.59 0.67 -1.08
N ASP A 82 1.72 -0.26 -1.49
CA ASP A 82 1.26 -0.42 -2.88
C ASP A 82 -0.18 0.13 -3.03
N ILE A 83 -0.33 1.23 -3.78
CA ILE A 83 -1.61 1.90 -4.06
C ILE A 83 -2.01 1.59 -5.50
N GLY A 84 -2.97 0.67 -5.63
CA GLY A 84 -3.38 0.14 -6.93
C GLY A 84 -4.75 0.60 -7.43
N TYR A 85 -5.52 1.35 -6.64
CA TYR A 85 -6.85 1.87 -7.04
C TYR A 85 -6.97 3.38 -6.76
N PRO A 86 -7.74 4.13 -7.58
CA PRO A 86 -7.91 5.57 -7.41
C PRO A 86 -8.39 5.92 -6.00
N SER A 87 -7.58 6.67 -5.27
CA SER A 87 -7.82 7.02 -3.87
C SER A 87 -7.10 8.31 -3.50
N THR A 88 -7.34 8.81 -2.28
CA THR A 88 -6.69 10.01 -1.73
C THR A 88 -5.91 9.63 -0.47
N TRP A 89 -4.62 9.94 -0.46
CA TRP A 89 -3.70 9.59 0.61
C TRP A 89 -2.89 10.78 1.08
N HIS A 90 -2.69 10.84 2.39
CA HIS A 90 -1.78 11.77 3.02
C HIS A 90 -0.78 11.01 3.89
N PHE A 91 0.48 11.02 3.46
CA PHE A 91 1.60 10.43 4.18
C PHE A 91 2.42 11.52 4.84
N PHE A 92 2.43 11.55 6.17
CA PHE A 92 3.23 12.53 6.90
C PHE A 92 3.87 11.99 8.17
N ASN A 93 5.08 12.47 8.47
CA ASN A 93 5.84 12.10 9.67
C ASN A 93 5.99 10.58 9.90
N ASN A 94 6.04 9.78 8.83
CA ASN A 94 6.38 8.36 8.91
C ASN A 94 7.89 8.16 8.77
N TYR A 95 8.37 7.01 9.25
CA TYR A 95 9.75 6.58 9.10
C TYR A 95 9.82 5.26 8.35
N TRP A 96 10.43 5.28 7.17
CA TRP A 96 10.85 4.08 6.45
C TRP A 96 12.33 3.81 6.69
N SER A 97 12.68 2.60 7.12
CA SER A 97 14.07 2.23 7.39
C SER A 97 14.43 0.82 6.94
N ASN A 98 15.64 0.60 6.44
CA ASN A 98 16.14 -0.71 6.03
C ASN A 98 15.18 -1.44 5.06
N ASN A 99 15.11 -0.95 3.82
CA ASN A 99 14.33 -1.57 2.77
C ASN A 99 15.20 -1.93 1.57
N THR A 100 15.29 -3.23 1.28
CA THR A 100 16.20 -3.80 0.25
C THR A 100 15.63 -3.80 -1.16
N GLY A 101 14.39 -3.35 -1.34
CA GLY A 101 13.66 -3.36 -2.61
C GLY A 101 13.07 -2.00 -2.93
N HIS A 102 11.75 -1.87 -2.80
CA HIS A 102 11.05 -0.60 -2.94
C HIS A 102 10.07 -0.32 -1.80
N ALA A 103 9.81 0.97 -1.52
CA ALA A 103 8.78 1.39 -0.58
C ALA A 103 7.44 1.65 -1.29
N PHE A 104 7.25 2.84 -1.87
CA PHE A 104 6.01 3.20 -2.56
C PHE A 104 5.93 2.55 -3.93
N SER A 105 4.78 1.95 -4.24
CA SER A 105 4.35 1.63 -5.61
C SER A 105 2.98 2.27 -5.80
N VAL A 106 2.85 3.19 -6.76
CA VAL A 106 1.58 3.86 -7.07
C VAL A 106 1.33 3.71 -8.55
N THR A 107 0.41 2.82 -8.90
CA THR A 107 0.24 2.29 -10.26
C THR A 107 -0.98 2.87 -11.00
N VAL A 108 -1.70 3.78 -10.35
CA VAL A 108 -2.90 4.45 -10.87
C VAL A 108 -2.91 5.91 -10.49
N ASP A 109 -3.72 6.71 -11.19
CA ASP A 109 -3.94 8.12 -10.90
C ASP A 109 -4.68 8.30 -9.55
N SER A 110 -3.90 8.37 -8.46
CA SER A 110 -4.37 8.66 -7.10
C SER A 110 -3.89 10.03 -6.64
N SER A 111 -4.59 10.65 -5.70
CA SER A 111 -4.15 11.91 -5.08
C SER A 111 -3.32 11.61 -3.84
N VAL A 112 -2.00 11.60 -3.95
CA VAL A 112 -1.09 11.24 -2.85
C VAL A 112 -0.20 12.42 -2.46
N LEU A 113 -0.29 12.90 -1.22
CA LEU A 113 0.67 13.87 -0.66
C LEU A 113 1.66 13.15 0.25
N VAL A 114 2.94 13.43 0.06
CA VAL A 114 4.04 12.90 0.88
C VAL A 114 4.85 14.06 1.42
N GLU A 115 4.74 14.33 2.73
CA GLU A 115 5.41 15.46 3.38
C GLU A 115 5.99 15.11 4.76
N GLY A 116 7.13 15.70 5.12
CA GLY A 116 7.70 15.56 6.47
C GLY A 116 8.05 14.13 6.89
N ASN A 117 8.27 13.21 5.95
CA ASN A 117 8.66 11.83 6.24
C ASN A 117 10.19 11.65 6.23
N VAL A 118 10.66 10.52 6.77
CA VAL A 118 12.07 10.10 6.67
C VAL A 118 12.15 8.76 5.95
N PHE A 119 13.05 8.68 4.96
CA PHE A 119 13.45 7.46 4.28
C PHE A 119 14.94 7.23 4.54
N ASP A 120 15.28 6.13 5.18
CA ASP A 120 16.66 5.80 5.57
C ASP A 120 17.02 4.39 5.13
N ASP A 121 18.06 4.24 4.32
CA ASP A 121 18.44 2.94 3.75
C ASP A 121 17.30 2.24 3.00
N VAL A 122 16.55 3.01 2.19
CA VAL A 122 15.47 2.52 1.33
C VAL A 122 15.97 2.50 -0.10
N LYS A 123 16.23 1.30 -0.64
CA LYS A 123 16.85 1.15 -1.97
C LYS A 123 16.10 1.88 -3.08
N THR A 124 14.76 1.84 -3.08
CA THR A 124 13.92 2.58 -4.03
C THR A 124 12.72 3.18 -3.28
N ALA A 125 12.76 4.46 -2.95
CA ALA A 125 11.70 5.07 -2.13
C ALA A 125 10.36 5.19 -2.88
N LEU A 126 10.39 5.51 -4.17
CA LEU A 126 9.22 5.48 -5.06
C LEU A 126 9.56 4.67 -6.32
N GLU A 127 8.83 3.58 -6.55
CA GLU A 127 8.95 2.73 -7.73
C GLU A 127 8.09 3.27 -8.89
N GLY A 128 8.72 3.40 -10.05
CA GLY A 128 8.05 3.78 -11.29
C GLY A 128 7.74 5.27 -11.40
N GLU A 129 6.92 5.61 -12.40
CA GLU A 129 6.48 6.98 -12.65
C GLU A 129 5.00 7.10 -12.29
N SER A 130 4.74 7.66 -11.11
CA SER A 130 3.39 7.75 -10.56
C SER A 130 2.79 9.13 -10.80
N ALA A 131 1.81 9.20 -11.70
CA ALA A 131 0.95 10.38 -11.79
C ALA A 131 0.14 10.54 -10.51
N GLY A 132 -0.08 11.78 -10.06
CA GLY A 132 -0.91 12.06 -8.88
C GLY A 132 -0.17 12.07 -7.53
N VAL A 133 1.10 11.66 -7.48
CA VAL A 133 1.94 11.74 -6.28
C VAL A 133 2.61 13.12 -6.21
N PHE A 134 2.38 13.83 -5.11
CA PHE A 134 3.04 15.08 -4.77
C PHE A 134 3.97 14.87 -3.58
N VAL A 135 5.27 14.80 -3.86
CA VAL A 135 6.32 14.71 -2.85
C VAL A 135 6.84 16.11 -2.59
N VAL A 136 6.85 16.47 -1.31
CA VAL A 136 7.33 17.75 -0.86
C VAL A 136 8.84 17.71 -0.67
N ASN A 137 9.53 18.68 -1.26
CA ASN A 137 10.95 18.96 -1.07
C ASN A 137 11.13 20.46 -0.77
N ALA A 138 12.37 20.89 -0.55
CA ALA A 138 12.70 22.28 -0.24
C ALA A 138 12.06 23.29 -1.22
N THR A 139 12.02 22.96 -2.51
CA THR A 139 11.51 23.85 -3.57
C THR A 139 9.98 23.86 -3.68
N THR A 140 9.31 22.76 -3.30
CA THR A 140 7.85 22.61 -3.46
C THR A 140 7.06 22.85 -2.17
N SER A 141 7.74 22.99 -1.03
CA SER A 141 7.16 23.25 0.31
C SER A 141 6.08 24.34 0.34
N SER A 142 6.30 25.45 -0.37
CA SER A 142 5.39 26.60 -0.40
C SER A 142 4.06 26.35 -1.13
N ALA A 143 3.95 25.32 -1.96
CA ALA A 143 2.76 25.04 -2.77
C ALA A 143 1.50 24.77 -1.94
N CYS A 144 1.67 24.31 -0.69
CA CYS A 144 0.57 24.00 0.22
C CYS A 144 -0.07 25.23 0.85
N SER A 145 0.60 26.39 0.83
CA SER A 145 0.19 27.58 1.61
C SER A 145 -1.22 28.05 1.25
N THR A 146 -1.55 28.09 -0.04
CA THR A 146 -2.85 28.59 -0.51
C THR A 146 -4.00 27.62 -0.20
N THR A 147 -3.76 26.32 -0.33
CA THR A 147 -4.84 25.31 -0.26
C THR A 147 -4.98 24.69 1.12
N LEU A 148 -3.87 24.41 1.79
CA LEU A 148 -3.84 23.83 3.13
C LEU A 148 -3.70 24.88 4.24
N GLY A 149 -3.44 26.15 3.88
CA GLY A 149 -3.28 27.24 4.84
C GLY A 149 -1.96 27.22 5.61
N ARG A 150 -1.01 26.37 5.20
CA ARG A 150 0.33 26.21 5.79
C ARG A 150 1.34 25.77 4.73
N THR A 151 2.63 26.02 4.98
CA THR A 151 3.72 25.39 4.24
C THR A 151 3.70 23.87 4.51
N CYS A 152 4.01 23.07 3.49
CA CYS A 152 4.27 21.65 3.69
C CYS A 152 5.70 21.40 4.15
N TYR A 153 5.93 20.26 4.81
CA TYR A 153 7.27 19.89 5.28
C TYR A 153 8.01 19.04 4.26
N GLU A 154 9.27 19.35 4.04
CA GLU A 154 10.16 18.53 3.20
C GLU A 154 10.37 17.14 3.81
N ASN A 155 10.46 16.12 2.94
CA ASN A 155 10.89 14.79 3.31
C ASN A 155 12.42 14.71 3.40
N ILE A 156 12.94 13.93 4.34
CA ILE A 156 14.37 13.61 4.45
C ILE A 156 14.62 12.24 3.81
N VAL A 157 15.62 12.18 2.93
CA VAL A 157 16.04 10.96 2.22
C VAL A 157 17.52 10.72 2.51
N LEU A 158 17.83 9.63 3.21
CA LEU A 158 19.15 9.26 3.70
C LEU A 158 19.53 7.89 3.15
N ASN A 159 20.71 7.74 2.55
CA ASN A 159 21.21 6.46 2.02
C ASN A 159 20.20 5.71 1.14
N SER A 160 19.29 6.42 0.50
CA SER A 160 18.11 5.85 -0.16
C SER A 160 18.11 6.20 -1.64
N GLY A 161 17.40 5.40 -2.44
CA GLY A 161 17.09 5.70 -3.82
C GLY A 161 16.12 6.88 -3.96
N SER A 162 15.78 7.21 -5.21
CA SER A 162 15.02 8.42 -5.51
C SER A 162 13.62 8.42 -4.86
N LEU A 163 13.27 9.58 -4.29
CA LEU A 163 11.92 9.96 -3.87
C LEU A 163 11.50 11.22 -4.65
N THR A 164 11.43 11.12 -5.98
CA THR A 164 11.07 12.26 -6.83
C THR A 164 9.89 11.89 -7.73
N PRO A 165 8.74 12.55 -7.59
CA PRO A 165 7.64 12.42 -8.53
C PRO A 165 7.79 13.42 -9.69
N GLN A 166 7.17 13.10 -10.83
CA GLN A 166 7.32 13.82 -12.09
C GLN A 166 6.59 15.18 -12.15
N SER A 167 5.73 15.52 -11.17
CA SER A 167 4.95 16.76 -11.19
C SER A 167 5.23 17.63 -9.97
N MET A 168 5.90 18.77 -10.18
CA MET A 168 6.41 19.64 -9.11
C MET A 168 5.33 20.38 -8.31
N THR A 169 4.07 20.37 -8.76
CA THR A 169 2.93 20.95 -8.04
C THR A 169 1.65 20.21 -8.43
N ASN A 170 1.00 19.54 -7.49
CA ASN A 170 -0.26 18.86 -7.77
C ASN A 170 -1.43 19.51 -7.03
N GLN A 171 -1.94 20.61 -7.60
CA GLN A 171 -3.11 21.31 -7.07
C GLN A 171 -4.33 20.38 -6.96
N THR A 172 -4.46 19.40 -7.86
CA THR A 172 -5.51 18.37 -7.80
C THR A 172 -5.38 17.54 -6.52
N THR A 173 -4.18 17.06 -6.19
CA THR A 173 -3.93 16.33 -4.94
C THR A 173 -4.26 17.16 -3.71
N LEU A 174 -3.84 18.42 -3.67
CA LEU A 174 -4.13 19.32 -2.53
C LEU A 174 -5.64 19.56 -2.36
N ASN A 175 -6.37 19.77 -3.47
CA ASN A 175 -7.82 19.93 -3.44
C ASN A 175 -8.55 18.67 -3.00
N ALA A 176 -8.07 17.49 -3.44
CA ALA A 176 -8.60 16.20 -3.03
C ALA A 176 -8.46 15.99 -1.52
N LEU A 177 -7.32 16.37 -0.93
CA LEU A 177 -7.10 16.31 0.51
C LEU A 177 -8.04 17.22 1.32
N VAL A 178 -8.21 18.47 0.90
CA VAL A 178 -9.19 19.37 1.53
C VAL A 178 -10.60 18.77 1.46
N SER A 179 -10.95 18.14 0.34
CA SER A 179 -12.24 17.48 0.14
C SER A 179 -12.39 16.20 0.97
N ALA A 180 -11.28 15.54 1.31
CA ALA A 180 -11.27 14.34 2.14
C ALA A 180 -11.65 14.64 3.59
N LYS A 181 -11.54 15.90 4.05
CA LYS A 181 -11.86 16.35 5.41
C LYS A 181 -11.11 15.53 6.48
N GLU A 182 -9.83 15.32 6.25
CA GLU A 182 -8.93 14.65 7.19
C GLU A 182 -8.97 15.30 8.59
N PRO A 183 -8.87 14.51 9.67
CA PRO A 183 -8.75 15.04 11.03
C PRO A 183 -7.59 16.04 11.17
N ALA A 184 -7.79 17.06 12.01
CA ALA A 184 -6.74 18.04 12.30
C ALA A 184 -5.63 17.39 13.14
N VAL A 185 -4.58 16.91 12.49
CA VAL A 185 -3.38 16.34 13.11
C VAL A 185 -2.21 17.31 12.93
N ALA A 186 -1.41 17.46 13.99
CA ALA A 186 -0.21 18.30 13.92
C ALA A 186 0.84 17.62 13.02
N ILE A 187 1.42 18.40 12.12
CA ILE A 187 2.46 17.95 11.20
C ILE A 187 3.72 18.74 11.51
N SER A 188 4.83 18.03 11.59
CA SER A 188 6.13 18.54 12.02
C SER A 188 7.20 18.38 10.94
N ALA A 189 8.33 19.04 11.13
CA ALA A 189 9.49 18.85 10.28
C ALA A 189 10.06 17.43 10.41
N ALA A 190 10.61 16.88 9.32
CA ALA A 190 11.14 15.53 9.28
C ALA A 190 12.36 15.29 10.21
N THR A 191 12.99 16.35 10.74
CA THR A 191 14.24 16.26 11.51
C THR A 191 14.16 15.39 12.75
N ASP A 192 13.00 15.38 13.42
CA ASP A 192 12.78 14.61 14.66
C ASP A 192 11.92 13.36 14.43
N VAL A 193 11.51 13.10 13.18
CA VAL A 193 10.54 12.05 12.88
C VAL A 193 11.09 10.67 13.16
N ALA A 194 12.32 10.36 12.75
CA ALA A 194 12.90 9.03 12.98
C ALA A 194 12.98 8.70 14.49
N SER A 195 13.51 9.63 15.31
CA SER A 195 13.63 9.42 16.76
C SER A 195 12.26 9.37 17.45
N TYR A 196 11.32 10.22 17.04
CA TYR A 196 9.95 10.22 17.55
C TYR A 196 9.23 8.92 17.22
N VAL A 197 9.27 8.48 15.96
CA VAL A 197 8.57 7.29 15.49
C VAL A 197 9.12 6.03 16.15
N VAL A 198 10.45 5.86 16.23
CA VAL A 198 11.04 4.70 16.95
C VAL A 198 10.65 4.68 18.43
N ALA A 199 10.52 5.84 19.06
CA ALA A 199 10.13 5.92 20.47
C ALA A 199 8.64 5.58 20.68
N ASN A 200 7.76 5.94 19.75
CA ASN A 200 6.31 6.00 19.97
C ASN A 200 5.48 5.06 19.09
N ALA A 201 5.97 4.56 17.96
CA ALA A 201 5.21 3.62 17.14
C ALA A 201 5.15 2.24 17.78
N GLY A 202 4.04 1.54 17.52
CA GLY A 202 3.84 0.16 17.97
C GLY A 202 3.17 0.04 19.32
N ILE A 203 3.04 -1.20 19.76
CA ILE A 203 2.37 -1.54 21.03
C ILE A 203 3.17 -1.07 22.25
N GLY A 204 2.48 -0.80 23.35
CA GLY A 204 3.09 -0.50 24.64
C GLY A 204 3.65 0.93 24.79
N LYS A 205 3.37 1.83 23.83
CA LYS A 205 3.80 3.24 23.89
C LYS A 205 2.68 4.21 24.28
N LEU A 206 1.44 3.73 24.31
CA LEU A 206 0.34 4.45 24.94
C LEU A 206 0.61 4.53 26.44
N GLY A 207 0.67 5.75 26.98
CA GLY A 207 1.04 5.99 28.37
C GLY A 207 0.24 5.12 29.35
N SER A 208 0.92 4.55 30.34
CA SER A 208 0.27 4.00 31.52
C SER A 208 -0.30 5.17 32.34
N SER A 209 -1.47 5.68 31.95
CA SER A 209 -2.30 6.35 32.93
C SER A 209 -2.54 5.32 34.03
N ALA A 210 -1.97 5.56 35.20
CA ALA A 210 -2.11 4.70 36.36
C ALA A 210 -3.60 4.45 36.56
N GLN A 211 -4.04 3.23 36.24
CA GLN A 211 -5.32 2.76 36.69
C GLN A 211 -5.20 2.73 38.22
N ALA A 212 -5.80 3.72 38.87
CA ALA A 212 -5.94 3.78 40.31
C ALA A 212 -6.75 2.57 40.76
N SER A 213 -6.07 1.43 40.89
CA SER A 213 -6.59 0.21 41.46
C SER A 213 -6.26 0.28 42.94
N GLY A 214 -7.22 0.80 43.70
CA GLY A 214 -7.24 0.63 45.15
C GLY A 214 -7.16 -0.86 45.51
N PRO A 215 -6.69 -1.19 46.73
CA PRO A 215 -6.40 -2.58 47.09
C PRO A 215 -7.73 -3.31 47.30
N SER A 216 -8.12 -4.12 46.33
CA SER A 216 -9.11 -5.18 46.54
C SER A 216 -8.37 -6.51 46.63
N SER A 217 -7.96 -6.84 47.85
CA SER A 217 -7.57 -8.18 48.23
C SER A 217 -8.76 -9.12 48.09
N VAL A 218 -8.70 -10.07 47.16
CA VAL A 218 -9.50 -11.30 47.26
C VAL A 218 -8.64 -12.51 46.90
N SER A 219 -8.71 -13.46 47.82
CA SER A 219 -7.86 -14.62 48.02
C SER A 219 -7.91 -15.64 46.89
N LEU A 220 -6.78 -16.29 46.64
CA LEU A 220 -6.65 -17.53 45.88
C LEU A 220 -7.47 -18.65 46.54
N SER A 221 -8.22 -19.39 45.73
CA SER A 221 -8.62 -20.77 46.03
C SER A 221 -8.57 -21.61 44.76
N ALA A 222 -7.91 -22.76 44.86
CA ALA A 222 -7.56 -23.65 43.76
C ALA A 222 -8.60 -24.77 43.52
N SER A 223 -8.41 -25.44 42.37
CA SER A 223 -8.98 -26.72 41.89
C SER A 223 -10.34 -26.65 41.19
N SER A 224 -10.63 -27.41 40.11
CA SER A 224 -10.01 -28.64 39.61
C SER A 224 -10.22 -28.86 38.08
N LYS A 225 -9.34 -29.67 37.49
CA LYS A 225 -9.29 -30.14 36.09
C LYS A 225 -10.63 -30.63 35.51
N SER A 226 -10.87 -30.37 34.23
CA SER A 226 -11.66 -31.26 33.36
C SER A 226 -11.12 -31.24 31.93
N SER A 227 -10.84 -32.45 31.43
CA SER A 227 -10.33 -32.82 30.11
C SER A 227 -11.39 -32.68 29.02
N TYR A 228 -10.99 -32.17 27.84
CA TYR A 228 -11.80 -32.27 26.62
C TYR A 228 -11.41 -33.52 25.83
N SER A 229 -12.39 -34.39 25.57
CA SER A 229 -12.28 -35.56 24.70
C SER A 229 -12.54 -35.16 23.26
N THR A 230 -11.66 -35.62 22.37
CA THR A 230 -11.85 -35.65 20.91
C THR A 230 -13.03 -36.55 20.53
N SER A 231 -13.76 -36.20 19.47
CA SER A 231 -14.71 -37.09 18.81
C SER A 231 -14.50 -37.04 17.29
N SER A 232 -14.33 -38.24 16.74
CA SER A 232 -13.90 -38.55 15.38
C SER A 232 -14.94 -38.26 14.30
N ALA A 233 -14.40 -38.11 13.08
CA ALA A 233 -15.09 -38.09 11.81
C ALA A 233 -16.00 -39.31 11.59
N THR A 234 -17.13 -39.09 10.90
CA THR A 234 -17.91 -40.15 10.25
C THR A 234 -18.11 -39.81 8.77
N THR A 235 -17.64 -40.71 7.94
CA THR A 235 -17.76 -40.76 6.48
C THR A 235 -19.17 -41.17 6.06
N LEU A 236 -19.72 -40.54 5.03
CA LEU A 236 -20.75 -41.16 4.18
C LEU A 236 -20.56 -40.75 2.72
N ALA A 237 -20.20 -41.74 1.91
CA ALA A 237 -20.24 -41.68 0.47
C ALA A 237 -21.54 -42.34 -0.03
N THR A 238 -22.19 -41.78 -1.05
CA THR A 238 -22.67 -42.59 -2.19
C THR A 238 -23.04 -41.75 -3.42
N LYS A 239 -22.30 -42.05 -4.48
CA LYS A 239 -22.68 -42.35 -5.87
C LYS A 239 -23.17 -41.27 -6.85
N ALA A 240 -22.52 -41.35 -8.01
CA ALA A 240 -22.57 -40.53 -9.20
C ALA A 240 -23.80 -40.76 -10.11
N ALA A 241 -24.14 -39.72 -10.87
CA ALA A 241 -24.75 -39.83 -12.19
C ALA A 241 -24.02 -38.88 -13.17
N LYS A 242 -23.81 -39.38 -14.39
CA LYS A 242 -22.97 -38.85 -15.47
C LYS A 242 -23.86 -38.32 -16.59
N THR A 243 -23.53 -37.15 -17.14
CA THR A 243 -23.73 -36.61 -18.52
C THR A 243 -23.78 -35.08 -18.43
N SER A 244 -23.33 -34.22 -19.35
CA SER A 244 -22.50 -34.27 -20.56
C SER A 244 -22.03 -32.83 -20.80
N SER A 245 -20.86 -32.69 -21.41
CA SER A 245 -20.17 -31.46 -21.82
C SER A 245 -21.02 -30.47 -22.63
N ILE A 246 -20.91 -29.16 -22.36
CA ILE A 246 -20.96 -28.10 -23.38
C ILE A 246 -19.99 -26.97 -22.98
N SER A 247 -18.94 -26.80 -23.79
CA SER A 247 -18.06 -25.63 -23.78
C SER A 247 -18.83 -24.39 -24.27
N SER A 248 -18.62 -23.23 -23.67
CA SER A 248 -19.00 -21.96 -24.29
C SER A 248 -17.91 -20.93 -24.05
N ALA A 249 -17.14 -20.72 -25.11
CA ALA A 249 -16.25 -19.57 -25.28
C ALA A 249 -17.11 -18.30 -25.39
N ILE A 250 -16.75 -17.27 -24.64
CA ILE A 250 -17.32 -15.92 -24.81
C ILE A 250 -16.46 -15.19 -25.84
N THR A 251 -16.99 -15.07 -27.06
CA THR A 251 -16.44 -14.24 -28.13
C THR A 251 -16.82 -12.78 -27.88
N LEU A 252 -15.83 -11.91 -27.74
CA LEU A 252 -16.01 -10.46 -27.72
C LEU A 252 -16.29 -9.97 -29.16
N ALA A 253 -17.51 -9.46 -29.40
CA ALA A 253 -17.89 -8.88 -30.68
C ALA A 253 -17.42 -7.42 -30.77
N THR A 254 -16.57 -7.13 -31.76
CA THR A 254 -16.26 -5.78 -32.23
C THR A 254 -17.45 -5.22 -33.01
N LYS A 255 -17.95 -4.04 -32.62
CA LYS A 255 -18.96 -3.30 -33.37
C LYS A 255 -18.29 -2.15 -34.11
N ALA A 256 -18.08 -2.34 -35.41
CA ALA A 256 -17.74 -1.28 -36.36
C ALA A 256 -19.02 -0.56 -36.80
N ALA A 257 -19.03 0.77 -36.78
CA ALA A 257 -20.00 1.61 -37.46
C ALA A 257 -19.28 2.43 -38.54
N LYS A 258 -19.89 2.49 -39.72
CA LYS A 258 -19.39 3.06 -40.97
C LYS A 258 -20.32 4.19 -41.42
N THR A 259 -19.77 5.36 -41.73
CA THR A 259 -20.28 6.38 -42.70
C THR A 259 -19.18 7.46 -42.81
N SER A 260 -18.36 7.52 -43.88
CA SER A 260 -18.60 8.01 -45.26
C SER A 260 -18.27 9.49 -45.47
N SER A 261 -17.17 9.78 -46.20
CA SER A 261 -17.14 10.78 -47.29
C SER A 261 -15.77 10.83 -48.02
N LEU A 262 -15.84 10.53 -49.32
CA LEU A 262 -15.03 10.92 -50.50
C LEU A 262 -13.74 11.76 -50.33
N SER A 263 -12.66 11.37 -51.04
CA SER A 263 -12.26 11.95 -52.35
C SER A 263 -10.91 11.41 -52.90
N THR A 264 -11.00 10.79 -54.08
CA THR A 264 -10.19 10.97 -55.31
C THR A 264 -8.65 10.80 -55.36
N VAL A 265 -8.23 9.67 -55.98
CA VAL A 265 -7.21 9.43 -57.05
C VAL A 265 -5.84 10.13 -57.00
N THR A 266 -4.75 9.34 -57.01
CA THR A 266 -3.75 9.21 -58.13
C THR A 266 -2.66 8.19 -57.77
N GLN A 267 -2.41 7.21 -58.66
CA GLN A 267 -1.25 6.31 -58.65
C GLN A 267 0.01 7.03 -59.17
N VAL A 268 1.18 6.84 -58.54
CA VAL A 268 2.48 6.63 -59.22
C VAL A 268 3.36 5.71 -58.35
N ALA A 269 4.22 4.95 -59.03
CA ALA A 269 4.89 3.72 -58.63
C ALA A 269 6.14 3.84 -57.71
N SER A 270 6.56 2.65 -57.26
CA SER A 270 7.92 2.16 -56.97
C SER A 270 8.62 2.64 -55.68
N ALA A 271 8.91 1.69 -54.78
CA ALA A 271 10.25 1.15 -54.52
C ALA A 271 10.27 0.34 -53.21
N SER A 272 10.99 -0.77 -53.27
CA SER A 272 11.27 -1.74 -52.21
C SER A 272 11.99 -1.17 -50.98
N ALA A 273 11.59 -1.60 -49.78
CA ALA A 273 12.54 -1.88 -48.70
C ALA A 273 11.90 -2.81 -47.66
N SER A 274 12.61 -3.91 -47.41
CA SER A 274 12.34 -4.94 -46.41
C SER A 274 12.36 -4.37 -44.99
N THR A 275 11.41 -4.77 -44.14
CA THR A 275 11.59 -4.64 -42.69
C THR A 275 11.03 -5.89 -42.00
N ARG A 276 11.95 -6.62 -41.35
CA ARG A 276 11.70 -7.82 -40.56
C ARG A 276 10.76 -7.49 -39.40
N ALA A 277 9.74 -8.33 -39.25
CA ALA A 277 8.98 -8.49 -38.02
C ALA A 277 9.92 -8.99 -36.90
N ALA A 278 9.99 -8.25 -35.79
CA ALA A 278 10.50 -8.77 -34.53
C ALA A 278 9.30 -9.11 -33.65
N ALA A 279 9.07 -10.41 -33.46
CA ALA A 279 8.06 -10.92 -32.56
C ALA A 279 8.46 -10.61 -31.11
N ALA A 280 7.60 -9.90 -30.40
CA ALA A 280 7.67 -9.77 -28.95
C ALA A 280 7.41 -11.15 -28.33
N THR A 281 8.45 -11.74 -27.73
CA THR A 281 8.30 -12.93 -26.91
C THR A 281 7.96 -12.46 -25.51
N VAL A 282 6.70 -12.62 -25.11
CA VAL A 282 6.29 -12.49 -23.71
C VAL A 282 6.88 -13.70 -23.00
N ALA A 283 7.96 -13.50 -22.25
CA ALA A 283 8.41 -14.48 -21.28
C ALA A 283 7.44 -14.39 -20.09
N ALA A 284 6.61 -15.41 -19.95
CA ALA A 284 5.87 -15.67 -18.72
C ALA A 284 6.89 -15.85 -17.59
N ALA A 285 6.78 -15.03 -16.55
CA ALA A 285 7.48 -15.26 -15.29
C ALA A 285 6.96 -16.58 -14.71
N THR A 286 7.80 -17.61 -14.75
CA THR A 286 7.54 -18.88 -14.09
C THR A 286 7.98 -18.81 -12.64
N ASP A 287 7.01 -19.07 -11.76
CA ASP A 287 7.08 -19.83 -10.52
C ASP A 287 8.03 -19.36 -9.40
N ASP A 288 7.39 -18.83 -8.36
CA ASP A 288 7.69 -18.95 -6.92
C ASP A 288 8.93 -19.80 -6.55
N ASP A 289 10.10 -19.16 -6.51
CA ASP A 289 11.21 -19.63 -5.66
C ASP A 289 10.88 -19.24 -4.21
N GLU A 290 9.99 -20.00 -3.57
CA GLU A 290 9.85 -19.95 -2.12
C GLU A 290 11.16 -20.46 -1.51
N CYS A 291 11.93 -19.52 -0.93
CA CYS A 291 13.09 -19.85 -0.11
C CYS A 291 12.61 -20.59 1.15
N GLU A 292 12.55 -21.93 1.08
CA GLU A 292 12.42 -22.78 2.25
C GLU A 292 13.68 -22.65 3.13
N ALA A 293 13.45 -22.42 4.42
CA ALA A 293 14.50 -22.31 5.45
C ALA A 293 15.02 -23.69 5.87
#